data_AF-A0AA35RUP8-F1
#
_entry.id   AF-A0AA35RUP8-F1
#
_cell.length_a   1.000
_cell.length_b   1.000
_cell.length_c   1.000
_cell.angle_alpha   90.00
_cell.angle_beta   90.00
_cell.angle_gamma   90.00
#
_symmetry.space_group_name_H-M   'P 1'
#
loop_
_entity.id
_entity.type
_entity.pdbx_description
1 polymer ?
#
loop_
_entity_poly.entity_id
_entity_poly.type
_entity_poly.pdbx_seq_one_letter_code
_entity_poly.pdbx_strand_id
1 'polypeptide(L)'
;LHGGSGLTITTRGFQFLLLERSTQVWFFIINYLQVVTAERGFNLLECLSYLFQLSFSTLGKDYSREGMTECQEGLLQHLRMFGLVYQRKVEEEEEENEDGRGEWGEKENTEVKL
;
A
#
# COMPACT_ATOMS: atom_id res chain seq x y z
N LEU A 1 -34.82 -4.25 26.60
CA LEU A 1 -34.52 -4.52 25.18
C LEU A 1 -34.01 -3.20 24.60
N HIS A 2 -32.71 -2.95 24.46
CA HIS A 2 -31.91 -3.28 23.28
C HIS A 2 -30.47 -3.58 23.71
N GLY A 3 -30.02 -4.80 23.41
CA GLY A 3 -28.61 -5.18 23.44
C GLY A 3 -27.96 -4.92 22.09
N GLY A 4 -26.66 -4.62 22.11
CA GLY A 4 -25.78 -4.61 20.95
C GLY A 4 -25.68 -3.26 20.24
N SER A 5 -24.83 -2.37 20.72
CA SER A 5 -24.23 -1.30 19.89
C SER A 5 -23.24 -1.92 18.90
N GLY A 6 -23.73 -2.80 18.02
CA GLY A 6 -22.95 -3.35 16.93
C GLY A 6 -22.81 -2.30 15.83
N LEU A 7 -21.61 -2.14 15.28
CA LEU A 7 -21.41 -1.35 14.06
C LEU A 7 -22.36 -1.89 12.99
N THR A 8 -23.36 -1.08 12.62
CA THR A 8 -24.33 -1.41 11.57
C THR A 8 -23.91 -0.72 10.29
N ILE A 9 -24.04 -1.42 9.16
CA ILE A 9 -23.75 -0.83 7.86
C ILE A 9 -24.73 0.31 7.61
N THR A 10 -24.22 1.47 7.22
CA THR A 10 -25.07 2.60 6.83
C THR A 10 -25.68 2.32 5.47
N THR A 11 -26.81 2.97 5.14
CA THR A 11 -27.40 2.88 3.80
C THR A 11 -26.39 3.22 2.70
N ARG A 12 -25.54 4.21 2.94
CA ARG A 12 -24.46 4.60 2.01
C ARG A 12 -23.38 3.52 1.90
N GLY A 13 -23.03 2.88 3.02
CA GLY A 13 -22.11 1.74 3.03
C GLY A 13 -22.67 0.54 2.25
N PHE A 14 -23.96 0.26 2.38
CA PHE A 14 -24.62 -0.80 1.61
C PHE A 14 -24.64 -0.46 0.11
N GLN A 15 -24.97 0.78 -0.25
CA GLN A 15 -24.91 1.24 -1.64
C GLN A 15 -23.51 1.13 -2.25
N PHE A 16 -22.46 1.42 -1.46
CA PHE A 16 -21.07 1.26 -1.91
C PHE A 16 -20.77 -0.19 -2.30
N LEU A 17 -21.23 -1.17 -1.53
CA LEU A 17 -21.02 -2.59 -1.83
C LEU A 17 -21.69 -3.04 -3.14
N LEU A 18 -22.70 -2.31 -3.62
CA LEU A 18 -23.40 -2.59 -4.87
C LEU A 18 -22.74 -1.97 -6.11
N LEU A 19 -21.73 -1.10 -5.92
CA LEU A 19 -21.01 -0.48 -7.03
C LEU A 19 -20.12 -1.51 -7.75
N GLU A 20 -19.70 -1.20 -8.97
CA GLU A 20 -18.67 -1.99 -9.64
C GLU A 20 -17.33 -1.92 -8.89
N ARG A 21 -16.55 -3.02 -8.90
CA ARG A 21 -15.26 -3.09 -8.18
C ARG A 21 -14.32 -1.93 -8.51
N SER A 22 -14.19 -1.55 -9.78
CA SER A 22 -13.37 -0.41 -10.23
C SER A 22 -13.79 0.89 -9.55
N THR A 23 -15.10 1.12 -9.48
CA THR A 23 -15.72 2.28 -8.84
C THR A 23 -15.53 2.26 -7.32
N GLN A 24 -15.68 1.08 -6.68
CA GLN A 24 -15.43 0.91 -5.26
C GLN A 24 -14.00 1.29 -4.88
N VAL A 25 -13.00 0.78 -5.62
CA VAL A 25 -11.58 1.08 -5.39
C VAL A 25 -11.32 2.58 -5.54
N TRP A 26 -11.83 3.22 -6.59
CA TRP A 26 -11.66 4.66 -6.78
C TRP A 26 -12.26 5.49 -5.63
N PHE A 27 -13.50 5.22 -5.25
CA PHE A 27 -14.14 5.92 -4.11
C PHE A 27 -13.37 5.73 -2.82
N PHE A 28 -12.89 4.50 -2.58
CA PHE A 28 -12.09 4.18 -1.41
C PHE A 28 -10.77 4.96 -1.40
N ILE A 29 -10.04 5.00 -2.52
CA ILE A 29 -8.77 5.74 -2.62
C ILE A 29 -8.98 7.24 -2.37
N ILE A 30 -9.99 7.85 -2.97
CA ILE A 30 -10.27 9.27 -2.77
C ILE A 30 -10.65 9.56 -1.31
N ASN A 31 -11.49 8.73 -0.69
CA ASN A 31 -11.86 8.90 0.70
C ASN A 31 -10.66 8.70 1.64
N TYR A 32 -9.84 7.69 1.37
CA TYR A 32 -8.61 7.45 2.10
C TYR A 32 -7.66 8.66 2.02
N LEU A 33 -7.44 9.26 0.84
CA LEU A 33 -6.61 10.45 0.67
C LEU A 33 -7.12 11.63 1.50
N GLN A 34 -8.44 11.84 1.58
CA GLN A 34 -9.04 12.87 2.43
C GLN A 34 -8.75 12.63 3.92
N VAL A 35 -8.87 11.37 4.38
CA VAL A 35 -8.64 11.01 5.78
C VAL A 35 -7.16 11.18 6.15
N VAL A 36 -6.22 10.66 5.36
CA VAL A 36 -4.79 10.74 5.73
C VAL A 36 -4.21 12.14 5.65
N THR A 37 -4.73 12.98 4.76
CA THR A 37 -4.31 14.39 4.67
C THR A 37 -4.87 15.19 5.86
N ALA A 38 -6.11 14.94 6.27
CA ALA A 38 -6.74 15.61 7.40
C ALA A 38 -6.23 15.14 8.77
N GLU A 39 -6.04 13.83 8.96
CA GLU A 39 -5.77 13.24 10.28
C GLU A 39 -4.30 12.90 10.51
N ARG A 40 -3.54 12.61 9.45
CA ARG A 40 -2.13 12.18 9.55
C ARG A 40 -1.14 13.18 8.97
N GLY A 41 -1.62 14.32 8.44
CA GLY A 41 -0.78 15.38 7.91
C GLY A 41 -0.04 15.00 6.61
N PHE A 42 -0.53 14.01 5.88
CA PHE A 42 0.08 13.61 4.60
C PHE A 42 -0.05 14.77 3.59
N ASN A 43 1.01 15.01 2.82
CA ASN A 43 0.96 16.01 1.76
C ASN A 43 0.11 15.47 0.58
N LEU A 44 -1.04 16.10 0.34
CA LEU A 44 -1.98 15.67 -0.72
C LEU A 44 -1.34 15.69 -2.11
N LEU A 45 -0.58 16.73 -2.44
CA LEU A 45 0.04 16.88 -3.76
C LEU A 45 1.01 15.75 -4.02
N GLU A 46 1.83 15.43 -3.02
CA GLU A 46 2.79 14.34 -3.07
C GLU A 46 2.11 12.97 -3.18
N CYS A 47 1.08 12.71 -2.37
CA CYS A 47 0.28 11.48 -2.44
C CYS A 47 -0.36 11.29 -3.82
N LEU A 48 -0.96 12.35 -4.35
CA LEU A 48 -1.66 12.29 -5.64
C LEU A 48 -0.68 12.12 -6.80
N SER A 49 0.45 12.83 -6.76
CA SER A 49 1.53 12.67 -7.75
C SER A 49 2.04 11.22 -7.77
N TYR A 50 2.31 10.65 -6.60
CA TYR A 50 2.76 9.27 -6.47
C TYR A 50 1.70 8.26 -6.94
N LEU A 51 0.42 8.46 -6.58
CA LEU A 51 -0.67 7.62 -7.06
C LEU A 51 -0.77 7.62 -8.60
N PHE A 52 -0.59 8.77 -9.23
CA PHE A 52 -0.55 8.85 -10.69
C PHE A 52 0.68 8.13 -11.28
N GLN A 53 1.86 8.27 -10.66
CA GLN A 53 3.03 7.50 -11.09
C GLN A 53 2.76 6.00 -11.05
N LEU A 54 2.17 5.50 -9.96
CA LEU A 54 1.77 4.09 -9.83
C LEU A 54 0.75 3.67 -10.90
N SER A 55 -0.17 4.55 -11.30
CA SER A 55 -1.17 4.24 -12.33
C SER A 55 -0.58 3.99 -13.72
N PHE A 56 0.64 4.49 -13.99
CA PHE A 56 1.38 4.26 -15.23
C PHE A 56 2.40 3.12 -15.13
N SER A 57 2.56 2.54 -13.95
CA SER A 57 3.46 1.42 -13.75
C SER A 57 2.94 0.14 -14.42
N THR A 58 3.87 -0.70 -14.85
CA THR A 58 3.53 -1.97 -15.48
C THR A 58 3.45 -3.06 -14.43
N LEU A 59 2.32 -3.78 -14.40
CA LEU A 59 2.16 -4.95 -13.55
C LEU A 59 3.29 -5.94 -13.82
N GLY A 60 3.92 -6.42 -12.76
CA GLY A 60 4.94 -7.44 -12.84
C GLY A 60 6.37 -6.94 -13.01
N LYS A 61 6.59 -5.62 -13.05
CA LYS A 61 7.93 -5.02 -12.97
C LYS A 61 8.26 -4.61 -11.55
N ASP A 62 9.53 -4.76 -11.23
CA ASP A 62 10.10 -4.33 -9.97
C ASP A 62 10.47 -2.85 -10.02
N TYR A 63 10.09 -2.12 -8.97
CA TYR A 63 10.38 -0.70 -8.80
C TYR A 63 11.14 -0.48 -7.50
N SER A 64 12.28 0.21 -7.59
CA SER A 64 13.10 0.62 -6.44
C SER A 64 12.37 1.61 -5.54
N ARG A 65 12.64 1.54 -4.24
CA ARG A 65 12.16 2.49 -3.22
C ARG A 65 13.18 3.57 -2.85
N GLU A 66 14.34 3.58 -3.50
CA GLU A 66 15.38 4.55 -3.20
C GLU A 66 14.85 5.98 -3.40
N GLY A 67 15.06 6.82 -2.40
CA GLY A 67 14.65 8.23 -2.46
C GLY A 67 13.15 8.47 -2.34
N MET A 68 12.36 7.47 -1.95
CA MET A 68 10.97 7.72 -1.54
C MET A 68 10.93 8.58 -0.27
N THR A 69 9.98 9.49 -0.22
CA THR A 69 9.72 10.27 0.99
C THR A 69 8.89 9.46 1.99
N GLU A 70 8.90 9.87 3.27
CA GLU A 70 8.09 9.23 4.31
C GLU A 70 6.60 9.16 3.95
N CYS A 71 6.10 10.19 3.26
CA CYS A 71 4.73 10.27 2.77
C CYS A 71 4.44 9.20 1.70
N GLN A 72 5.35 9.03 0.74
CA GLN A 72 5.24 8.03 -0.32
C GLN A 72 5.37 6.61 0.22
N GLU A 73 6.31 6.36 1.13
CA GLU A 73 6.47 5.07 1.80
C GLU A 73 5.22 4.70 2.62
N GLY A 74 4.68 5.66 3.38
CA GLY A 74 3.45 5.48 4.14
C GLY A 74 2.25 5.17 3.23
N LEU A 75 2.11 5.90 2.13
CA LEU A 75 1.08 5.66 1.12
C LEU A 75 1.22 4.26 0.51
N LEU A 76 2.44 3.87 0.11
CA LEU A 76 2.75 2.56 -0.46
C LEU A 76 2.42 1.42 0.52
N GLN A 77 2.77 1.59 1.80
CA GLN A 77 2.46 0.61 2.85
C GLN A 77 0.95 0.45 3.05
N HIS A 78 0.19 1.55 3.00
CA HIS A 78 -1.26 1.50 3.09
C HIS A 78 -1.88 0.82 1.86
N LEU A 79 -1.43 1.16 0.64
CA LEU A 79 -1.88 0.50 -0.59
C LEU A 79 -1.62 -1.02 -0.57
N ARG A 80 -0.48 -1.46 0.00
CA ARG A 80 -0.23 -2.88 0.25
C ARG A 80 -1.23 -3.49 1.23
N MET A 81 -1.53 -2.83 2.35
CA MET A 81 -2.53 -3.35 3.31
C MET A 81 -3.93 -3.45 2.69
N PHE A 82 -4.24 -2.60 1.72
CA PHE A 82 -5.49 -2.67 0.95
C PHE A 82 -5.47 -3.76 -0.13
N GLY A 83 -4.33 -4.43 -0.35
CA GLY A 83 -4.17 -5.44 -1.41
C GLY A 83 -4.07 -4.84 -2.81
N LEU A 84 -3.76 -3.54 -2.92
CA LEU A 84 -3.61 -2.84 -4.20
C LEU A 84 -2.17 -2.88 -4.73
N VAL A 85 -1.21 -3.21 -3.87
CA VAL A 85 0.21 -3.32 -4.21
C VAL A 85 0.78 -4.58 -3.58
N TYR A 86 1.61 -5.31 -4.33
CA TYR A 86 2.37 -6.43 -3.80
C TYR A 86 3.82 -5.99 -3.49
N GLN A 87 4.34 -6.44 -2.35
CA GLN A 87 5.74 -6.27 -1.98
C GLN A 87 6.31 -7.67 -1.75
N ARG A 88 7.36 -8.03 -2.49
CA ARG A 88 8.03 -9.33 -2.32
C ARG A 88 8.74 -9.33 -0.96
N LYS A 89 8.56 -10.39 -0.18
CA LYS A 89 9.51 -10.70 0.90
C LYS A 89 10.69 -11.40 0.24
N VAL A 90 11.90 -10.90 0.43
CA VAL A 90 13.10 -11.68 0.12
C VAL A 90 13.05 -12.88 1.06
N GLU A 91 12.92 -14.07 0.49
CA GLU A 91 13.07 -15.30 1.24
C GLU A 91 14.54 -15.36 1.64
N GLU A 92 14.82 -15.35 2.94
CA GLU A 92 16.15 -15.59 3.47
C GLU A 92 16.48 -17.05 3.15
N GLU A 93 17.15 -17.28 2.02
CA GLU A 93 17.86 -18.52 1.79
C GLU A 93 19.00 -18.54 2.81
N GLU A 94 18.74 -19.13 3.98
CA GLU A 94 19.79 -19.53 4.93
C GLU A 94 20.62 -20.62 4.25
N GLU A 95 21.57 -20.20 3.41
CA GLU A 95 22.67 -21.07 3.02
C GLU A 95 23.51 -21.35 4.27
N GLU A 96 23.35 -22.54 4.87
CA GLU A 96 24.35 -23.12 5.77
C GLU A 96 25.65 -23.30 4.97
N ASN A 97 26.47 -22.26 4.95
CA ASN A 97 27.82 -22.31 4.39
C ASN A 97 28.82 -22.60 5.52
N GLU A 98 29.48 -23.75 5.45
CA GLU A 98 30.46 -24.23 6.45
C GLU A 98 31.79 -23.46 6.47
N ASP A 99 31.99 -22.45 5.61
CA ASP A 99 33.21 -21.64 5.60
C ASP A 99 32.91 -20.22 6.10
N GLY A 100 33.31 -19.93 7.35
CA GLY A 100 32.96 -18.75 8.14
C GLY A 100 33.51 -17.41 7.65
N ARG A 101 33.34 -17.07 6.36
CA ARG A 101 33.59 -15.74 5.81
C ARG A 101 32.31 -15.19 5.19
N GLY A 102 31.42 -14.68 6.05
CA GLY A 102 30.24 -13.95 5.62
C GLY A 102 30.61 -12.63 4.95
N GLU A 103 30.48 -12.59 3.63
CA GLU A 103 30.42 -11.37 2.84
C GLU A 103 29.01 -10.78 3.03
N TRP A 104 28.90 -9.64 3.72
CA TRP A 104 27.64 -8.92 3.81
C TRP A 104 27.42 -8.18 2.49
N GLY A 105 26.80 -8.86 1.54
CA GLY A 105 26.25 -8.23 0.34
C GLY A 105 25.25 -7.15 0.76
N GLU A 106 25.41 -5.96 0.19
CA GLU A 106 24.52 -4.81 0.34
C GLU A 106 23.08 -5.27 0.06
N LYS A 107 22.22 -5.21 1.09
CA LYS A 107 20.85 -5.73 0.98
C LYS A 107 20.09 -4.87 -0.02
N GLU A 108 19.99 -5.36 -1.25
CA GLU A 108 19.28 -4.66 -2.32
C GLU A 108 17.82 -4.42 -1.91
N ASN A 109 17.43 -3.21 -2.28
CA ASN A 109 16.24 -2.51 -1.91
C ASN A 109 14.96 -3.29 -2.19
N THR A 110 13.94 -3.13 -1.34
CA THR A 110 12.70 -3.92 -1.41
C THR A 110 11.88 -3.56 -2.65
N GLU A 111 12.08 -4.33 -3.72
CA GLU A 111 11.35 -4.19 -4.97
C GLU A 111 9.83 -4.27 -4.78
N VAL A 112 9.12 -3.31 -5.36
CA VAL A 112 7.66 -3.29 -5.43
C VAL A 112 7.24 -3.88 -6.76
N LYS A 113 6.45 -4.96 -6.73
CA LYS A 113 5.81 -5.52 -7.91
C LYS A 113 4.38 -5.01 -7.94
N LEU A 114 4.14 -4.03 -8.80
CA LEU A 114 2.80 -3.52 -9.07
C LEU A 114 2.02 -4.53 -9.88
#